data_AF-A0A6J1WIC9-F1
#
_entry.id   AF-A0A6J1WIC9-F1
#
_cell.length_a   1.000
_cell.length_b   1.000
_cell.length_c   1.000
_cell.angle_alpha   90.00
_cell.angle_beta   90.00
_cell.angle_gamma   90.00
#
_symmetry.space_group_name_H-M   'P 1'
#
loop_
_entity.id
_entity.type
_entity.pdbx_description
1 polymer ?
#
loop_
_entity_poly.entity_id
_entity_poly.type
_entity_poly.pdbx_seq_one_letter_code
_entity_poly.pdbx_strand_id
1 'polypeptide(L)' 'MAKTLLVMIQNQRRMERLLAIVFFFLAMVLMGNAQVCTTEYDPVCSTDGVTYSNYCMLEAAGAEYAYDGVCQ' A
#
# COMPACT_ATOMS: atom_id res chain seq x y z
N MET A 1 18.44 45.17 7.01
CA MET A 1 19.04 43.85 6.76
C MET A 1 18.32 42.71 7.48
N ALA A 2 17.86 42.87 8.73
CA ALA A 2 17.11 41.84 9.47
C ALA A 2 15.76 41.42 8.84
N LYS A 3 15.03 42.36 8.21
CA LYS A 3 13.74 42.07 7.54
C LYS A 3 13.89 41.08 6.37
N THR A 4 14.95 41.21 5.57
CA THR A 4 15.24 40.31 4.44
C THR A 4 15.59 38.90 4.93
N LEU A 5 16.35 38.80 6.02
CA LEU A 5 16.71 37.52 6.64
C LEU A 5 15.48 36.76 7.18
N LEU A 6 14.56 37.47 7.85
CA LEU A 6 13.30 36.91 8.34
C LEU A 6 12.38 36.42 7.20
N VAL A 7 12.30 37.16 6.09
CA VAL A 7 11.54 36.73 4.90
C VAL A 7 12.12 35.45 4.29
N MET A 8 13.45 35.30 4.25
CA MET A 8 14.11 34.08 3.78
C MET A 8 13.85 32.88 4.72
N ILE A 9 13.88 33.08 6.04
CA ILE A 9 13.55 32.04 7.05
C ILE A 9 12.07 31.65 6.99
N GLN A 10 11.18 32.60 6.75
CA GLN A 10 9.74 32.36 6.61
C GLN A 10 9.41 31.71 5.25
N ASN A 11 10.22 31.97 4.21
CA ASN A 11 10.20 31.27 2.93
C ASN A 11 10.73 29.83 3.06
N GLN A 12 11.79 29.60 3.84
CA GLN A 12 12.29 28.26 4.17
C GLN A 12 11.23 27.41 4.92
N ARG A 13 10.51 27.98 5.89
CA ARG A 13 9.38 27.29 6.57
C ARG A 13 8.15 27.07 5.67
N ARG A 14 7.97 27.88 4.61
CA ARG A 14 6.98 27.60 3.54
C ARG A 14 7.40 26.40 2.68
N MET A 15 8.71 26.26 2.41
CA MET A 15 9.26 25.11 1.66
C MET A 15 9.13 23.80 2.44
N GLU A 16 9.27 23.82 3.77
CA GLU A 16 9.01 22.64 4.61
C GLU A 16 7.54 22.18 4.55
N ARG A 17 6.56 23.10 4.46
CA ARG A 17 5.14 22.75 4.29
C ARG A 17 4.86 22.13 2.92
N LEU A 18 5.46 22.68 1.86
CA LEU A 18 5.39 22.12 0.51
C LEU A 18 6.04 20.74 0.44
N LEU A 19 7.23 20.56 1.04
CA LEU A 19 7.91 19.28 1.15
C LEU A 19 7.11 18.26 1.97
N ALA A 20 6.47 18.67 3.07
CA ALA A 20 5.62 17.80 3.88
C ALA A 20 4.38 17.33 3.12
N ILE A 21 3.74 18.21 2.33
CA ILE A 21 2.60 17.85 1.46
C ILE A 21 3.06 16.87 0.38
N VAL A 22 4.17 17.17 -0.31
CA VAL A 22 4.73 16.28 -1.34
C VAL A 22 5.13 14.93 -0.76
N PHE A 23 5.71 14.90 0.44
CA PHE A 23 6.04 13.67 1.16
C PHE A 23 4.81 12.88 1.57
N PHE A 24 3.72 13.55 2.00
CA PHE A 24 2.45 12.89 2.32
C PHE A 24 1.80 12.28 1.07
N PHE A 25 1.76 13.01 -0.04
CA PHE A 25 1.27 12.49 -1.32
C PHE A 25 2.17 11.37 -1.86
N LEU A 26 3.49 11.48 -1.77
CA LEU A 26 4.42 10.41 -2.11
C LEU A 26 4.20 9.19 -1.23
N ALA A 27 4.07 9.35 0.09
CA ALA A 27 3.77 8.25 0.99
C ALA A 27 2.43 7.57 0.64
N MET A 28 1.38 8.35 0.38
CA MET A 28 0.08 7.80 -0.06
C MET A 28 0.16 7.05 -1.39
N VAL A 29 0.97 7.51 -2.35
CA VAL A 29 1.13 6.87 -3.67
C VAL A 29 2.09 5.68 -3.62
N LEU A 30 3.05 5.67 -2.69
CA LEU A 30 4.05 4.60 -2.53
C LEU A 30 3.58 3.47 -1.62
N MET A 31 2.53 3.68 -0.80
CA MET A 31 1.85 2.61 -0.09
C MET A 31 1.01 1.83 -1.10
N GLY A 32 1.60 0.74 -1.63
CA GLY A 32 0.99 -0.13 -2.62
C GLY A 32 -0.43 -0.55 -2.22
N ASN A 33 -1.26 -0.82 -3.23
CA ASN A 33 -2.66 -1.14 -3.08
C ASN A 33 -2.81 -2.48 -2.32
N ALA A 34 -2.85 -2.43 -0.99
CA ALA A 34 -3.10 -3.60 -0.16
C ALA A 34 -4.53 -4.06 -0.43
N GLN A 35 -4.67 -5.15 -1.19
CA GLN A 35 -5.97 -5.77 -1.44
C GLN A 35 -6.61 -6.11 -0.09
N VAL A 36 -7.77 -5.55 0.18
CA VAL A 36 -8.54 -5.83 1.39
C VAL A 36 -9.42 -7.04 1.12
N CYS A 37 -9.14 -8.15 1.80
CA CYS A 37 -9.92 -9.36 1.71
C CYS A 37 -10.73 -9.60 2.98
N THR A 38 -11.89 -10.26 2.84
CA THR A 38 -12.65 -10.75 3.99
C THR A 38 -11.89 -11.89 4.67
N THR A 39 -12.23 -12.16 5.93
CA THR A 39 -11.70 -13.29 6.69
C THR A 39 -12.61 -14.53 6.59
N GLU A 40 -13.47 -14.58 5.58
CA GLU A 40 -14.31 -15.74 5.30
C GLU A 40 -13.43 -16.92 4.90
N TYR A 41 -13.81 -18.11 5.37
CA TYR A 41 -13.10 -19.35 5.08
C TYR A 41 -13.86 -20.13 4.00
N ASP A 42 -13.38 -20.00 2.77
CA ASP A 42 -13.85 -20.68 1.56
C ASP A 42 -12.61 -21.13 0.77
N PRO A 43 -11.94 -22.21 1.22
CA PRO A 43 -10.57 -22.49 0.85
C PRO A 43 -10.42 -22.78 -0.65
N VAL A 44 -9.31 -22.34 -1.24
CA VAL A 44 -8.94 -22.62 -2.62
C VAL A 44 -7.49 -23.09 -2.72
N CYS A 45 -7.20 -23.97 -3.68
CA CYS A 45 -5.87 -24.47 -3.95
C CYS A 45 -5.26 -23.73 -5.14
N SER A 46 -3.99 -23.36 -5.03
CA SER A 46 -3.18 -22.83 -6.13
C SER A 46 -2.42 -23.93 -6.87
N THR A 47 -1.93 -23.64 -8.07
CA THR A 47 -1.13 -24.58 -8.88
C THR A 47 0.19 -24.98 -8.22
N ASP A 48 0.70 -24.15 -7.30
CA ASP A 48 1.91 -24.42 -6.52
C ASP A 48 1.66 -25.30 -5.28
N GLY A 49 0.42 -25.78 -5.10
CA GLY A 49 0.05 -26.65 -3.97
C GLY A 49 -0.15 -25.90 -2.64
N VAL A 50 -0.26 -24.57 -2.68
CA VAL A 50 -0.55 -23.74 -1.51
C VAL A 50 -2.06 -23.52 -1.40
N THR A 51 -2.61 -23.78 -0.21
CA THR A 51 -4.02 -23.49 0.12
C THR A 51 -4.17 -22.05 0.63
N TYR A 52 -5.12 -21.31 0.07
CA TYR A 52 -5.50 -19.98 0.52
C TYR A 52 -6.87 -20.03 1.20
N SER A 53 -7.08 -19.22 2.24
CA SER A 53 -8.32 -19.20 3.01
C SER A 53 -9.55 -18.82 2.20
N ASN A 54 -9.36 -18.02 1.15
CA ASN A 54 -10.38 -17.67 0.16
C ASN A 54 -9.73 -17.19 -1.14
N TYR A 55 -10.55 -17.09 -2.19
CA TYR A 55 -10.14 -16.66 -3.52
C TYR A 55 -9.52 -15.23 -3.53
N CYS A 56 -10.05 -14.30 -2.73
CA CYS A 56 -9.47 -12.96 -2.63
C CYS A 56 -8.02 -12.98 -2.13
N MET A 57 -7.73 -13.81 -1.11
CA MET A 57 -6.38 -13.95 -0.55
C MET A 57 -5.41 -14.59 -1.56
N LEU A 58 -5.91 -15.50 -2.42
CA LEU A 58 -5.15 -16.07 -3.53
C LEU A 58 -4.78 -14.98 -4.57
N GLU A 59 -5.75 -14.18 -4.99
CA GLU A 59 -5.51 -13.08 -5.93
C GLU A 59 -4.58 -12.01 -5.35
N ALA A 60 -4.75 -11.66 -4.07
CA ALA A 60 -3.87 -10.71 -3.37
C ALA A 60 -2.41 -11.19 -3.32
N ALA A 61 -2.19 -12.50 -3.29
CA ALA A 61 -0.87 -13.11 -3.35
C ALA A 61 -0.34 -13.27 -4.78
N GLY A 62 -1.17 -13.05 -5.81
CA GLY A 62 -0.81 -13.23 -7.21
C GLY A 62 -0.53 -14.70 -7.58
N ALA A 63 -1.13 -15.65 -6.84
CA ALA A 63 -0.99 -17.07 -7.13
C ALA A 63 -1.96 -17.51 -8.24
N GLU A 64 -1.59 -18.56 -8.98
CA GLU A 64 -2.45 -19.11 -10.02
C GLU A 64 -3.43 -20.11 -9.41
N TYR A 65 -4.72 -19.91 -9.68
CA TYR A 65 -5.81 -20.75 -9.18
C TYR A 65 -5.77 -22.15 -9.81
N ALA A 66 -5.94 -23.20 -9.00
CA ALA A 66 -6.07 -24.57 -9.47
C ALA A 66 -7.50 -25.11 -9.34
N TYR A 67 -8.03 -25.18 -8.12
CA TYR A 67 -9.37 -25.71 -7.83
C TYR A 67 -9.89 -25.26 -6.46
N ASP A 68 -11.20 -25.39 -6.25
CA ASP A 68 -11.86 -25.12 -4.96
C ASP A 68 -11.56 -26.21 -3.93
N GLY A 69 -11.32 -25.79 -2.69
CA GLY A 69 -10.95 -26.65 -1.57
C GLY A 69 -9.48 -26.54 -1.16
N VAL A 70 -9.11 -27.33 -0.15
CA VAL A 70 -7.72 -27.45 0.30
C VAL A 70 -6.90 -28.32 -0.66
N CYS A 71 -5.59 -28.06 -0.78
CA CYS A 71 -4.70 -28.88 -1.60
C CYS A 71 -4.56 -30.30 -1.03
N GLN A 72 -4.40 -31.29 -1.92
CA GLN A 72 -4.23 -32.72 -1.60
C GLN A 72 -2.79 -33.19 -1.71
#